data_AF-A0A9W4X0Y6-F1
#
_entry.id   AF-A0A9W4X0Y6-F1
#
_cell.length_a   1.000
_cell.length_b   1.000
_cell.length_c   1.000
_cell.angle_alpha   90.00
_cell.angle_beta   90.00
_cell.angle_gamma   90.00
#
_symmetry.space_group_name_H-M   'P 1'
#
loop_
_entity.id
_entity.type
_entity.pdbx_description
1 polymer ?
#
loop_
_entity_poly.entity_id
_entity_poly.type
_entity_poly.pdbx_seq_one_letter_code
_entity_poly.pdbx_strand_id
1 'polypeptide(L)'
;MELNQKYCGSSQCKFLFLYKVMEQESKARKHFKQFVQIAQKLNRTLVLTNVGESRIGACFTYPFSYYYSTEFLQKNFPDLRVITQQQFSEWTRLRKQKPSSHQIFFQESHQDTSFGFVENEPILSKLKRDLCHEFIKFYFDTLKRFDDAEILLMDQKFHHEFFLKRVPDLEYAPHIIEKALEIIRNLQPFIAAQWRMELGNPLNMPRCAEKLVSHVESLKVIYNTRNVYLATDYPLKDSLAQSFTFHNVKIEYHGKAMDILRDKIGFLSWLNYTLTDQFGNEMDVKDFASSGIPGILDKIVCSRAKIFLTAPPECRKRSSSYTSMITGERLALMKNGIKEIENINLEW
;
A
#
# COMPACT_ATOMS: atom_id res chain seq x y z
N MET A 1 -34.08 8.56 12.44
CA MET A 1 -34.32 7.32 11.69
C MET A 1 -33.84 7.45 10.24
N GLU A 2 -34.30 8.49 9.51
CA GLU A 2 -33.90 8.76 8.12
C GLU A 2 -32.39 8.87 7.90
N LEU A 3 -31.67 9.53 8.82
CA LEU A 3 -30.20 9.68 8.72
C LEU A 3 -29.47 8.32 8.77
N ASN A 4 -29.78 7.46 9.74
CA ASN A 4 -29.11 6.16 9.86
C ASN A 4 -29.47 5.23 8.69
N GLN A 5 -30.72 5.30 8.22
CA GLN A 5 -31.15 4.54 7.05
C GLN A 5 -30.35 4.93 5.80
N LYS A 6 -30.10 6.23 5.58
CA LYS A 6 -29.29 6.74 4.46
C LYS A 6 -27.86 6.18 4.44
N TYR A 7 -27.19 6.12 5.61
CA TYR A 7 -25.76 5.82 5.67
C TYR A 7 -25.40 4.37 6.02
N CYS A 8 -26.26 3.64 6.72
CA CYS A 8 -25.97 2.26 7.12
C CYS A 8 -27.14 1.29 6.93
N GLY A 9 -28.26 1.76 6.33
CA GLY A 9 -29.43 0.92 6.03
C GLY A 9 -30.15 0.39 7.27
N SER A 10 -29.94 0.98 8.44
CA SER A 10 -30.45 0.50 9.72
C SER A 10 -30.98 1.66 10.57
N SER A 11 -31.85 1.34 11.53
CA SER A 11 -32.30 2.30 12.54
C SER A 11 -31.16 2.76 13.45
N GLN A 12 -30.16 1.91 13.66
CA GLN A 12 -28.93 2.20 14.41
C GLN A 12 -27.70 1.78 13.59
N CYS A 13 -26.77 2.72 13.42
CA CYS A 13 -25.49 2.44 12.78
C CYS A 13 -24.46 1.95 13.78
N LYS A 14 -23.77 0.86 13.42
CA LYS A 14 -22.60 0.36 14.13
C LYS A 14 -21.42 0.31 13.14
N PHE A 15 -20.38 1.09 13.41
CA PHE A 15 -19.21 1.23 12.55
C PHE A 15 -17.96 0.60 13.17
N LEU A 16 -17.10 0.07 12.32
CA LEU A 16 -15.70 -0.19 12.61
C LEU A 16 -14.86 0.80 11.79
N PHE A 17 -14.08 1.64 12.45
CA PHE A 17 -13.27 2.66 11.81
C PHE A 17 -11.78 2.49 12.14
N LEU A 18 -11.02 2.16 11.10
CA LEU A 18 -9.58 1.94 11.14
C LEU A 18 -8.87 3.27 10.96
N TYR A 19 -8.61 3.97 12.06
CA TYR A 19 -8.13 5.33 11.93
C TYR A 19 -6.62 5.40 11.66
N LYS A 20 -5.86 4.36 12.02
CA LYS A 20 -4.42 4.29 11.82
C LYS A 20 -3.98 2.87 11.45
N VAL A 21 -3.29 2.75 10.31
CA VAL A 21 -2.56 1.55 9.93
C VAL A 21 -1.08 1.90 9.80
N MET A 22 -0.26 1.36 10.69
CA MET A 22 1.15 1.77 10.85
C MET A 22 2.07 1.25 9.74
N GLU A 23 1.59 0.32 8.93
CA GLU A 23 2.37 -0.36 7.90
C GLU A 23 2.29 0.33 6.53
N GLN A 24 3.34 0.12 5.70
CA GLN A 24 3.30 0.51 4.28
C GLN A 24 2.32 -0.38 3.51
N GLU A 25 1.85 0.10 2.36
CA GLU A 25 0.78 -0.47 1.54
C GLU A 25 0.91 -2.00 1.36
N SER A 26 2.12 -2.52 1.15
CA SER A 26 2.36 -3.94 0.89
C SER A 26 1.97 -4.86 2.05
N LYS A 27 2.06 -4.36 3.29
CA LYS A 27 1.60 -5.04 4.50
C LYS A 27 0.24 -4.53 4.94
N ALA A 28 -0.05 -3.23 4.78
CA ALA A 28 -1.35 -2.64 5.11
C ALA A 28 -2.49 -3.35 4.38
N ARG A 29 -2.29 -3.73 3.10
CA ARG A 29 -3.23 -4.56 2.33
C ARG A 29 -3.54 -5.89 3.01
N LYS A 30 -2.55 -6.55 3.63
CA LYS A 30 -2.75 -7.80 4.36
C LYS A 30 -3.58 -7.60 5.62
N HIS A 31 -3.26 -6.57 6.39
CA HIS A 31 -4.04 -6.21 7.58
C HIS A 31 -5.46 -5.78 7.23
N PHE A 32 -5.67 -5.11 6.10
CA PHE A 32 -7.00 -4.67 5.69
C PHE A 32 -7.99 -5.84 5.50
N LYS A 33 -7.52 -6.96 4.95
CA LYS A 33 -8.32 -8.20 4.85
C LYS A 33 -8.80 -8.69 6.22
N GLN A 34 -7.94 -8.58 7.22
CA GLN A 34 -8.29 -8.96 8.58
C GLN A 34 -9.40 -8.05 9.15
N PHE A 35 -9.38 -6.76 8.81
CA PHE A 35 -10.42 -5.83 9.22
C PHE A 35 -11.76 -6.05 8.54
N VAL A 36 -11.76 -6.48 7.27
CA VAL A 36 -12.98 -6.93 6.59
C VAL A 36 -13.62 -8.08 7.39
N GLN A 37 -12.83 -9.07 7.78
CA GLN A 37 -13.30 -10.21 8.56
C GLN A 37 -13.76 -9.82 9.98
N ILE A 38 -13.07 -8.88 10.65
CA ILE A 38 -13.52 -8.33 11.94
C ILE A 38 -14.88 -7.64 11.78
N ALA A 39 -15.03 -6.76 10.78
CA ALA A 39 -16.27 -6.03 10.55
C ALA A 39 -17.45 -6.99 10.34
N GLN A 40 -17.26 -8.05 9.56
CA GLN A 40 -18.28 -9.09 9.35
C GLN A 40 -18.61 -9.83 10.66
N LYS A 41 -17.59 -10.27 11.42
CA LYS A 41 -17.79 -11.00 12.69
C LYS A 41 -18.47 -10.16 13.77
N LEU A 42 -18.20 -8.86 13.79
CA LEU A 42 -18.85 -7.92 14.71
C LEU A 42 -20.18 -7.40 14.18
N ASN A 43 -20.58 -7.79 12.96
CA ASN A 43 -21.75 -7.27 12.25
C ASN A 43 -21.78 -5.73 12.21
N ARG A 44 -20.66 -5.12 11.81
CA ARG A 44 -20.47 -3.66 11.73
C ARG A 44 -20.20 -3.23 10.29
N THR A 45 -20.65 -2.02 9.96
CA THR A 45 -20.29 -1.36 8.71
C THR A 45 -18.82 -0.90 8.81
N LEU A 46 -17.99 -1.36 7.87
CA LEU A 46 -16.59 -0.96 7.79
C LEU A 46 -16.48 0.43 7.15
N VAL A 47 -15.81 1.35 7.82
CA VAL A 47 -15.45 2.64 7.23
C VAL A 47 -14.20 2.43 6.37
N LEU A 48 -14.33 2.69 5.07
CA LEU A 48 -13.22 2.67 4.11
C LEU A 48 -12.37 3.92 4.31
N THR A 49 -11.36 3.76 5.15
CA THR A 49 -10.41 4.82 5.50
C THR A 49 -9.61 5.28 4.28
N ASN A 50 -9.30 6.58 4.25
CA ASN A 50 -8.50 7.20 3.21
C ASN A 50 -7.08 6.57 3.07
N VAL A 51 -6.45 6.87 1.94
CA VAL A 51 -5.13 6.38 1.52
C VAL A 51 -4.24 7.51 1.01
N GLY A 52 -2.94 7.31 1.05
CA GLY A 52 -1.93 8.28 0.62
C GLY A 52 -0.55 7.88 1.13
N GLU A 53 0.51 8.40 0.51
CA GLU A 53 1.90 8.15 0.92
C GLU A 53 2.24 6.65 1.11
N SER A 54 1.65 5.79 0.28
CA SER A 54 1.75 4.32 0.37
C SER A 54 1.22 3.76 1.69
N ARG A 55 0.14 4.32 2.24
CA ARG A 55 -0.45 3.92 3.53
C ARG A 55 -1.99 4.03 3.51
N ILE A 56 -2.62 3.45 4.52
CA ILE A 56 -4.05 3.54 4.80
C ILE A 56 -4.22 4.21 6.18
N GLY A 57 -5.08 5.21 6.31
CA GLY A 57 -5.20 6.00 7.53
C GLY A 57 -6.11 7.21 7.39
N ALA A 58 -6.75 7.58 8.49
CA ALA A 58 -7.79 8.61 8.51
C ALA A 58 -7.28 9.98 8.04
N CYS A 59 -5.98 10.19 8.15
CA CYS A 59 -5.30 11.44 7.87
C CYS A 59 -4.91 11.66 6.42
N PHE A 60 -5.04 10.64 5.56
CA PHE A 60 -4.63 10.79 4.17
C PHE A 60 -5.74 11.44 3.33
N THR A 61 -5.32 12.01 2.21
CA THR A 61 -6.17 12.88 1.39
C THR A 61 -7.08 12.11 0.44
N TYR A 62 -6.61 10.97 -0.08
CA TYR A 62 -7.32 10.28 -1.14
C TYR A 62 -8.34 9.28 -0.59
N PRO A 63 -9.52 9.12 -1.21
CA PRO A 63 -10.48 8.09 -0.80
C PRO A 63 -9.87 6.70 -0.98
N PHE A 64 -10.36 5.70 -0.24
CA PHE A 64 -9.91 4.31 -0.38
C PHE A 64 -9.92 3.79 -1.83
N SER A 65 -10.91 4.24 -2.62
CA SER A 65 -11.06 3.92 -4.04
C SER A 65 -9.93 4.44 -4.93
N TYR A 66 -9.09 5.33 -4.42
CA TYR A 66 -7.90 5.81 -5.12
C TYR A 66 -6.82 4.73 -5.22
N TYR A 67 -6.71 3.83 -4.24
CA TYR A 67 -5.79 2.68 -4.34
C TYR A 67 -6.46 1.40 -4.74
N TYR A 68 -7.68 1.14 -4.26
CA TYR A 68 -8.28 -0.19 -4.32
C TYR A 68 -9.66 -0.18 -4.98
N SER A 69 -10.01 -1.28 -5.64
CA SER A 69 -11.34 -1.46 -6.22
C SER A 69 -12.39 -1.76 -5.14
N THR A 70 -13.28 -0.79 -4.89
CA THR A 70 -14.43 -0.97 -4.00
C THR A 70 -15.46 -1.93 -4.57
N GLU A 71 -15.60 -2.00 -5.90
CA GLU A 71 -16.45 -2.95 -6.60
C GLU A 71 -15.98 -4.39 -6.38
N PHE A 72 -14.66 -4.64 -6.53
CA PHE A 72 -14.09 -5.95 -6.24
C PHE A 72 -14.27 -6.33 -4.77
N LEU A 73 -14.06 -5.38 -3.86
CA LEU A 73 -14.28 -5.60 -2.42
C LEU A 73 -15.72 -6.03 -2.15
N GLN A 74 -16.72 -5.30 -2.67
CA GLN A 74 -18.12 -5.63 -2.45
C GLN A 74 -18.51 -6.97 -3.10
N LYS A 75 -17.98 -7.26 -4.30
CA LYS A 75 -18.23 -8.52 -5.02
C LYS A 75 -17.72 -9.75 -4.25
N ASN A 76 -16.54 -9.65 -3.64
CA ASN A 76 -15.92 -10.77 -2.92
C ASN A 76 -16.38 -10.90 -1.46
N PHE A 77 -16.97 -9.84 -0.91
CA PHE A 77 -17.52 -9.81 0.44
C PHE A 77 -18.94 -9.23 0.41
N PRO A 78 -19.92 -9.95 -0.18
CA PRO A 78 -21.27 -9.42 -0.40
C PRO A 78 -21.99 -9.02 0.91
N ASP A 79 -21.70 -9.73 2.00
CA ASP A 79 -22.28 -9.45 3.33
C ASP A 79 -21.56 -8.31 4.07
N LEU A 80 -20.40 -7.85 3.56
CA LEU A 80 -19.69 -6.73 4.15
C LEU A 80 -20.44 -5.44 3.81
N ARG A 81 -20.87 -4.73 4.85
CA ARG A 81 -21.37 -3.36 4.72
C ARG A 81 -20.20 -2.40 4.78
N VAL A 82 -20.12 -1.49 3.82
CA VAL A 82 -19.06 -0.48 3.76
C VAL A 82 -19.63 0.93 3.62
N ILE A 83 -18.86 1.92 4.04
CA ILE A 83 -19.14 3.35 3.84
C ILE A 83 -17.81 4.07 3.59
N THR A 84 -17.77 5.11 2.76
CA THR A 84 -16.54 5.90 2.60
C THR A 84 -16.27 6.75 3.85
N GLN A 85 -15.00 7.11 4.10
CA GLN A 85 -14.68 8.03 5.19
C GLN A 85 -15.40 9.39 5.04
N GLN A 86 -15.62 9.87 3.81
CA GLN A 86 -16.38 11.08 3.55
C GLN A 86 -17.84 10.94 3.98
N GLN A 87 -18.51 9.86 3.56
CA GLN A 87 -19.89 9.58 3.95
C GLN A 87 -20.02 9.39 5.48
N PHE A 88 -19.06 8.71 6.10
CA PHE A 88 -18.99 8.57 7.55
C PHE A 88 -18.85 9.94 8.24
N SER A 89 -17.99 10.82 7.73
CA SER A 89 -17.82 12.18 8.23
C SER A 89 -19.08 13.04 8.05
N GLU A 90 -19.82 12.84 6.96
CA GLU A 90 -21.10 13.52 6.74
C GLU A 90 -22.17 13.00 7.70
N TRP A 91 -22.28 11.68 7.87
CA TRP A 91 -23.19 11.05 8.84
C TRP A 91 -22.95 11.60 10.24
N THR A 92 -21.70 11.71 10.66
CA THR A 92 -21.33 12.20 11.99
C THR A 92 -21.76 13.66 12.11
N ARG A 93 -21.31 14.53 11.20
CA ARG A 93 -21.63 15.97 11.18
C ARG A 93 -23.12 16.28 11.24
N LEU A 94 -23.97 15.49 10.56
CA LEU A 94 -25.41 15.71 10.49
C LEU A 94 -26.18 15.29 11.75
N ARG A 95 -25.54 14.61 12.71
CA ARG A 95 -26.20 14.16 13.93
C ARG A 95 -26.44 15.31 14.91
N LYS A 96 -27.64 15.33 15.50
CA LYS A 96 -27.98 16.17 16.66
C LYS A 96 -27.24 15.75 17.93
N GLN A 97 -27.07 14.45 18.13
CA GLN A 97 -26.37 13.86 19.28
C GLN A 97 -25.10 13.18 18.80
N LYS A 98 -23.97 13.46 19.46
CA LYS A 98 -22.68 12.84 19.10
C LYS A 98 -22.79 11.31 19.24
N PRO A 99 -22.21 10.55 18.28
CA PRO A 99 -22.20 9.10 18.36
C PRO A 99 -21.32 8.63 19.51
N SER A 100 -21.72 7.54 20.16
CA SER A 100 -20.86 6.86 21.13
C SER A 100 -19.67 6.19 20.42
N SER A 101 -18.50 6.27 21.03
CA SER A 101 -17.28 5.66 20.50
C SER A 101 -16.53 4.86 21.56
N HIS A 102 -15.76 3.87 21.11
CA HIS A 102 -14.88 3.08 21.97
C HIS A 102 -13.61 2.72 21.20
N GLN A 103 -12.44 2.87 21.82
CA GLN A 103 -11.17 2.51 21.19
C GLN A 103 -10.85 1.04 21.48
N ILE A 104 -10.46 0.30 20.45
CA ILE A 104 -10.03 -1.09 20.55
C ILE A 104 -8.68 -1.30 19.89
N PHE A 105 -7.93 -2.26 20.41
CA PHE A 105 -6.72 -2.78 19.80
C PHE A 105 -6.59 -4.27 20.14
N PHE A 106 -5.90 -5.00 19.26
CA PHE A 106 -5.48 -6.36 19.57
C PHE A 106 -4.12 -6.31 20.26
N GLN A 107 -4.00 -7.05 21.35
CA GLN A 107 -2.71 -7.37 21.93
C GLN A 107 -2.31 -8.77 21.49
N GLU A 108 -1.11 -8.85 20.91
CA GLU A 108 -0.46 -10.10 20.54
C GLU A 108 0.32 -10.61 21.75
N SER A 109 0.02 -11.82 22.23
CA SER A 109 0.81 -12.46 23.27
C SER A 109 2.09 -13.04 22.66
N HIS A 110 3.24 -12.78 23.29
CA HIS A 110 4.52 -13.37 22.85
C HIS A 110 4.70 -14.83 23.27
N GLN A 111 3.85 -15.34 24.18
CA GLN A 111 3.99 -16.68 24.77
C GLN A 111 3.05 -17.73 24.15
N ASP A 112 1.93 -17.30 23.58
CA ASP A 112 1.00 -18.13 22.82
C ASP A 112 0.53 -17.30 21.63
N THR A 113 0.29 -17.90 20.47
CA THR A 113 -0.32 -17.24 19.29
C THR A 113 -1.80 -16.90 19.51
N SER A 114 -2.14 -16.43 20.71
CA SER A 114 -3.46 -16.00 21.12
C SER A 114 -3.57 -14.48 20.96
N PHE A 115 -4.69 -14.06 20.38
CA PHE A 115 -5.03 -12.65 20.18
C PHE A 115 -6.16 -12.31 21.14
N GLY A 116 -5.94 -11.30 21.99
CA GLY A 116 -6.95 -10.77 22.90
C GLY A 116 -7.39 -9.38 22.48
N PHE A 117 -8.69 -9.09 22.63
CA PHE A 117 -9.15 -7.71 22.72
C PHE A 117 -8.73 -7.17 24.08
N VAL A 118 -8.07 -6.02 24.08
CA VAL A 118 -7.73 -5.33 25.32
C VAL A 118 -8.40 -3.97 25.30
N GLU A 119 -9.18 -3.72 26.35
CA GLU A 119 -9.73 -2.41 26.63
C GLU A 119 -8.61 -1.56 27.26
N ASN A 120 -8.36 -0.37 26.73
CA ASN A 120 -7.61 0.65 27.47
C ASN A 120 -8.54 1.82 27.73
N GLU A 121 -8.33 2.49 28.86
CA GLU A 121 -8.81 3.86 28.97
C GLU A 121 -8.18 4.70 27.85
N PRO A 122 -8.99 5.36 27.01
CA PRO A 122 -8.48 6.16 25.92
C PRO A 122 -7.76 7.36 26.51
N ILE A 123 -6.43 7.41 26.34
CA ILE A 123 -5.68 8.64 26.58
C ILE A 123 -6.09 9.62 25.48
N LEU A 124 -7.12 10.43 25.74
CA LEU A 124 -7.71 11.38 24.80
C LEU A 124 -6.65 12.28 24.15
N SER A 125 -5.59 12.66 24.88
CA SER A 125 -4.49 13.47 24.34
C SER A 125 -3.67 12.73 23.27
N LYS A 126 -3.50 11.41 23.38
CA LYS A 126 -2.79 10.58 22.39
C LYS A 126 -3.63 10.37 21.13
N LEU A 127 -4.93 10.09 21.29
CA LEU A 127 -5.88 10.01 20.17
C LEU A 127 -5.99 11.31 19.40
N LYS A 128 -6.05 12.46 20.11
CA LYS A 128 -6.02 13.81 19.50
C LYS A 128 -4.72 14.13 18.74
N ARG A 129 -3.64 13.38 18.96
CA ARG A 129 -2.39 13.54 18.20
C ARG A 129 -2.32 12.59 17.00
N ASP A 130 -2.88 11.38 17.14
CA ASP A 130 -2.82 10.33 16.13
C ASP A 130 -3.93 10.43 15.06
N LEU A 131 -4.96 11.24 15.31
CA LEU A 131 -6.03 11.58 14.37
C LEU A 131 -5.79 12.98 13.79
N CYS A 132 -6.42 13.33 12.67
CA CYS A 132 -6.24 14.63 12.03
C CYS A 132 -7.11 15.72 12.65
N HIS A 133 -6.55 16.93 12.83
CA HIS A 133 -7.13 18.01 13.66
C HIS A 133 -8.59 18.36 13.34
N GLU A 134 -9.02 18.28 12.08
CA GLU A 134 -10.41 18.53 11.69
C GLU A 134 -11.35 17.36 12.03
N PHE A 135 -10.88 16.12 11.89
CA PHE A 135 -11.63 14.92 12.23
C PHE A 135 -11.84 14.83 13.75
N ILE A 136 -10.86 15.26 14.54
CA ILE A 136 -10.77 15.07 16.00
C ILE A 136 -11.88 15.72 16.82
N LYS A 137 -12.39 16.89 16.44
CA LYS A 137 -13.27 17.68 17.33
C LYS A 137 -14.63 17.01 17.58
N PHE A 138 -14.97 15.98 16.80
CA PHE A 138 -16.31 15.44 16.70
C PHE A 138 -16.58 14.14 17.53
N TYR A 139 -15.59 13.27 17.74
CA TYR A 139 -15.86 11.84 17.99
C TYR A 139 -15.82 11.32 19.44
N PHE A 140 -15.27 12.06 20.40
CA PHE A 140 -14.77 11.44 21.65
C PHE A 140 -15.49 11.81 22.95
N ASP A 141 -16.59 12.55 22.89
CA ASP A 141 -17.24 13.03 24.12
C ASP A 141 -18.12 11.97 24.81
N THR A 142 -18.20 10.73 24.29
CA THR A 142 -19.10 9.69 24.84
C THR A 142 -18.51 8.29 24.72
N LEU A 143 -17.87 7.82 25.79
CA LEU A 143 -17.36 6.45 25.91
C LEU A 143 -18.43 5.54 26.53
N LYS A 144 -18.62 4.35 25.95
CA LYS A 144 -19.51 3.28 26.45
C LYS A 144 -18.81 1.93 26.38
N ARG A 145 -19.44 0.86 26.91
CA ARG A 145 -18.97 -0.52 26.72
C ARG A 145 -18.89 -0.88 25.24
N PHE A 146 -17.96 -1.75 24.88
CA PHE A 146 -17.65 -2.16 23.51
C PHE A 146 -18.88 -2.57 22.66
N ASP A 147 -19.80 -3.37 23.21
CA ASP A 147 -20.97 -3.88 22.47
C ASP A 147 -22.02 -2.79 22.18
N ASP A 148 -22.08 -1.78 23.03
CA ASP A 148 -23.06 -0.69 22.99
C ASP A 148 -22.57 0.51 22.16
N ALA A 149 -21.28 0.56 21.84
CA ALA A 149 -20.68 1.67 21.11
C ALA A 149 -21.10 1.67 19.64
N GLU A 150 -21.52 2.84 19.14
CA GLU A 150 -21.86 3.06 17.73
C GLU A 150 -20.60 3.04 16.84
N ILE A 151 -19.45 3.49 17.36
CA ILE A 151 -18.18 3.52 16.62
C ILE A 151 -17.12 2.75 17.40
N LEU A 152 -16.55 1.72 16.78
CA LEU A 152 -15.31 1.12 17.25
C LEU A 152 -14.13 1.74 16.49
N LEU A 153 -13.24 2.37 17.23
CA LEU A 153 -12.05 3.02 16.71
C LEU A 153 -10.87 2.09 16.88
N MET A 154 -10.22 1.75 15.77
CA MET A 154 -9.18 0.73 15.77
C MET A 154 -7.87 1.25 15.20
N ASP A 155 -6.80 0.96 15.94
CA ASP A 155 -5.40 1.15 15.55
C ASP A 155 -4.76 -0.22 15.28
N GLN A 156 -4.09 -0.36 14.15
CA GLN A 156 -3.39 -1.59 13.80
C GLN A 156 -2.06 -1.68 14.54
N LYS A 157 -2.02 -2.47 15.62
CA LYS A 157 -0.82 -2.72 16.44
C LYS A 157 -0.27 -4.14 16.39
N PHE A 158 -0.99 -5.09 15.79
CA PHE A 158 -0.60 -6.49 15.70
C PHE A 158 0.25 -6.75 14.45
N HIS A 159 1.26 -7.60 14.53
CA HIS A 159 2.16 -7.83 13.39
C HIS A 159 1.72 -8.97 12.49
N HIS A 160 1.04 -9.97 13.04
CA HIS A 160 0.70 -11.20 12.33
C HIS A 160 -0.80 -11.30 11.97
N GLU A 161 -1.10 -12.00 10.88
CA GLU A 161 -2.49 -12.31 10.52
C GLU A 161 -3.08 -13.29 11.54
N PHE A 162 -4.28 -12.99 12.06
CA PHE A 162 -4.93 -13.80 13.11
C PHE A 162 -6.00 -14.73 12.54
N PHE A 163 -6.62 -14.37 11.41
CA PHE A 163 -7.49 -15.28 10.69
C PHE A 163 -6.69 -16.15 9.73
N LEU A 164 -6.69 -17.46 9.98
CA LEU A 164 -6.08 -18.47 9.11
C LEU A 164 -6.85 -18.66 7.79
N LYS A 165 -8.12 -18.23 7.72
CA LYS A 165 -8.95 -18.36 6.52
C LYS A 165 -8.44 -17.41 5.45
N ARG A 166 -7.88 -17.97 4.36
CA ARG A 166 -7.51 -17.22 3.16
C ARG A 166 -8.75 -16.58 2.56
N VAL A 167 -8.74 -15.26 2.47
CA VAL A 167 -9.72 -14.46 1.74
C VAL A 167 -9.05 -13.80 0.54
N PRO A 168 -9.80 -13.45 -0.52
CA PRO A 168 -9.25 -12.76 -1.68
C PRO A 168 -8.45 -11.52 -1.29
N ASP A 169 -7.35 -11.27 -2.00
CA ASP A 169 -6.59 -10.05 -1.82
C ASP A 169 -7.32 -8.85 -2.42
N LEU A 170 -7.14 -7.66 -1.83
CA LEU A 170 -7.73 -6.43 -2.39
C LEU A 170 -7.20 -6.17 -3.80
N GLU A 171 -8.06 -5.96 -4.78
CA GLU A 171 -7.61 -5.50 -6.11
C GLU A 171 -7.31 -4.00 -6.11
N TYR A 172 -6.35 -3.59 -6.94
CA TYR A 172 -6.06 -2.18 -7.17
C TYR A 172 -7.18 -1.53 -7.98
N ALA A 173 -7.29 -0.21 -7.85
CA ALA A 173 -8.27 0.58 -8.58
C ALA A 173 -8.03 0.51 -10.11
N PRO A 174 -9.09 0.54 -10.94
CA PRO A 174 -8.98 0.41 -12.40
C PRO A 174 -7.97 1.37 -13.04
N HIS A 175 -7.98 2.65 -12.66
CA HIS A 175 -7.05 3.64 -13.22
C HIS A 175 -5.56 3.28 -12.99
N ILE A 176 -5.22 2.67 -11.85
CA ILE A 176 -3.86 2.18 -11.56
C ILE A 176 -3.52 1.00 -12.47
N ILE A 177 -4.45 0.05 -12.62
CA ILE A 177 -4.27 -1.12 -13.49
C ILE A 177 -4.10 -0.68 -14.94
N GLU A 178 -4.97 0.20 -15.44
CA GLU A 178 -4.91 0.75 -16.79
C GLU A 178 -3.58 1.44 -17.06
N LYS A 179 -3.13 2.27 -16.11
CA LYS A 179 -1.84 2.96 -16.23
C LYS A 179 -0.65 2.00 -16.21
N ALA A 180 -0.67 1.01 -15.33
CA ALA A 180 0.37 -0.02 -15.31
C ALA A 180 0.40 -0.81 -16.63
N LEU A 181 -0.77 -1.16 -17.18
CA LEU A 181 -0.87 -1.87 -18.46
C LEU A 181 -0.38 -1.01 -19.64
N GLU A 182 -0.62 0.30 -19.63
CA GLU A 182 -0.05 1.25 -20.60
C GLU A 182 1.48 1.20 -20.57
N ILE A 183 2.07 1.34 -19.37
CA ILE A 183 3.53 1.25 -19.18
C ILE A 183 4.05 -0.10 -19.69
N ILE A 184 3.42 -1.20 -19.30
CA ILE A 184 3.83 -2.55 -19.70
C ILE A 184 3.79 -2.70 -21.23
N ARG A 185 2.72 -2.28 -21.91
CA ARG A 185 2.59 -2.39 -23.37
C ARG A 185 3.71 -1.65 -24.10
N ASN A 186 4.11 -0.49 -23.60
CA ASN A 186 5.19 0.32 -24.18
C ASN A 186 6.59 -0.27 -23.91
N LEU A 187 6.72 -1.12 -22.89
CA LEU A 187 7.98 -1.75 -22.50
C LEU A 187 8.20 -3.13 -23.13
N GLN A 188 7.16 -3.91 -23.40
CA GLN A 188 7.33 -5.34 -23.76
C GLN A 188 8.18 -5.56 -25.04
N PRO A 189 9.09 -6.56 -25.04
CA PRO A 189 9.63 -7.27 -23.87
C PRO A 189 10.63 -6.41 -23.10
N PHE A 190 10.68 -6.57 -21.77
CA PHE A 190 11.59 -5.80 -20.90
C PHE A 190 12.13 -6.58 -19.71
N ILE A 191 13.26 -6.10 -19.19
CA ILE A 191 13.85 -6.52 -17.90
C ILE A 191 13.42 -5.51 -16.85
N ALA A 192 12.92 -5.97 -15.70
CA ALA A 192 12.69 -5.12 -14.55
C ALA A 192 13.69 -5.43 -13.45
N ALA A 193 14.28 -4.40 -12.85
CA ALA A 193 15.12 -4.52 -11.66
C ALA A 193 14.46 -3.77 -10.51
N GLN A 194 14.33 -4.43 -9.36
CA GLN A 194 13.88 -3.81 -8.12
C GLN A 194 15.06 -3.64 -7.16
N TRP A 195 15.36 -2.40 -6.79
CA TRP A 195 16.45 -2.08 -5.88
C TRP A 195 15.99 -1.14 -4.77
N ARG A 196 15.90 -1.68 -3.55
CA ARG A 196 15.67 -0.88 -2.34
C ARG A 196 17.00 -0.39 -1.76
N MET A 197 17.43 0.80 -2.16
CA MET A 197 18.72 1.38 -1.82
C MET A 197 18.80 1.90 -0.39
N GLU A 198 17.69 2.37 0.19
CA GLU A 198 17.62 2.91 1.57
C GLU A 198 18.25 1.96 2.60
N LEU A 199 17.99 0.67 2.43
CA LEU A 199 18.37 -0.34 3.40
C LEU A 199 19.72 -0.97 3.10
N GLY A 200 20.33 -0.75 1.92
CA GLY A 200 21.61 -1.36 1.58
C GLY A 200 22.80 -0.68 2.25
N ASN A 201 23.99 -1.29 2.16
CA ASN A 201 25.23 -0.64 2.58
C ASN A 201 25.64 0.40 1.52
N PRO A 202 25.68 1.71 1.84
CA PRO A 202 26.04 2.74 0.86
C PRO A 202 27.38 2.48 0.18
N LEU A 203 28.39 1.97 0.90
CA LEU A 203 29.73 1.71 0.35
C LEU A 203 29.71 0.71 -0.81
N ASN A 204 28.72 -0.18 -0.85
CA ASN A 204 28.59 -1.19 -1.89
C ASN A 204 27.83 -0.67 -3.12
N MET A 205 27.12 0.46 -3.03
CA MET A 205 26.16 0.90 -4.07
C MET A 205 26.80 1.03 -5.45
N PRO A 206 27.97 1.69 -5.64
CA PRO A 206 28.57 1.78 -6.97
C PRO A 206 28.95 0.41 -7.55
N ARG A 207 29.51 -0.48 -6.72
CA ARG A 207 29.87 -1.85 -7.14
C ARG A 207 28.63 -2.67 -7.49
N CYS A 208 27.56 -2.52 -6.72
CA CYS A 208 26.27 -3.15 -6.98
C CYS A 208 25.65 -2.70 -8.31
N ALA A 209 25.79 -1.42 -8.65
CA ALA A 209 25.37 -0.89 -9.94
C ALA A 209 26.15 -1.53 -11.10
N GLU A 210 27.49 -1.62 -10.99
CA GLU A 210 28.33 -2.27 -12.02
C GLU A 210 27.97 -3.74 -12.26
N LYS A 211 27.65 -4.48 -11.19
CA LYS A 211 27.16 -5.85 -11.29
C LYS A 211 25.82 -5.89 -12.02
N LEU A 212 24.86 -5.04 -11.63
CA LEU A 212 23.56 -4.95 -12.29
C LEU A 212 23.71 -4.64 -13.78
N VAL A 213 24.57 -3.69 -14.15
CA VAL A 213 24.88 -3.36 -15.55
C VAL A 213 25.35 -4.60 -16.30
N SER A 214 26.38 -5.28 -15.79
CA SER A 214 26.97 -6.45 -16.45
C SER A 214 25.93 -7.57 -16.67
N HIS A 215 25.07 -7.79 -15.67
CA HIS A 215 24.02 -8.81 -15.72
C HIS A 215 22.91 -8.43 -16.71
N VAL A 216 22.45 -7.17 -16.66
CA VAL A 216 21.42 -6.65 -17.58
C VAL A 216 21.88 -6.73 -19.03
N GLU A 217 23.11 -6.32 -19.34
CA GLU A 217 23.66 -6.39 -20.71
C GLU A 217 23.72 -7.84 -21.21
N SER A 218 24.09 -8.80 -20.35
CA SER A 218 24.06 -10.22 -20.70
C SER A 218 22.64 -10.71 -21.01
N LEU A 219 21.65 -10.31 -20.20
CA LEU A 219 20.25 -10.68 -20.39
C LEU A 219 19.61 -10.02 -21.62
N LYS A 220 20.00 -8.78 -21.94
CA LYS A 220 19.56 -8.09 -23.16
C LYS A 220 19.88 -8.92 -24.41
N VAL A 221 21.07 -9.52 -24.45
CA VAL A 221 21.50 -10.43 -25.53
C VAL A 221 20.69 -11.73 -25.51
N ILE A 222 20.59 -12.40 -24.36
CA ILE A 222 19.92 -13.72 -24.23
C ILE A 222 18.44 -13.64 -24.62
N TYR A 223 17.73 -12.61 -24.17
CA TYR A 223 16.27 -12.52 -24.32
C TYR A 223 15.83 -11.56 -25.43
N ASN A 224 16.79 -11.01 -26.20
CA ASN A 224 16.57 -10.00 -27.24
C ASN A 224 15.66 -8.85 -26.76
N THR A 225 16.04 -8.24 -25.65
CA THR A 225 15.29 -7.19 -24.97
C THR A 225 16.13 -5.92 -24.89
N ARG A 226 15.50 -4.76 -25.08
CA ARG A 226 16.17 -3.45 -25.02
C ARG A 226 15.77 -2.64 -23.80
N ASN A 227 14.50 -2.75 -23.43
CA ASN A 227 13.91 -1.94 -22.37
C ASN A 227 14.29 -2.48 -21.00
N VAL A 228 14.69 -1.56 -20.12
CA VAL A 228 14.97 -1.84 -18.72
C VAL A 228 14.11 -0.93 -17.86
N TYR A 229 13.36 -1.52 -16.93
CA TYR A 229 12.55 -0.80 -15.96
C TYR A 229 13.20 -0.88 -14.58
N LEU A 230 13.38 0.25 -13.90
CA LEU A 230 13.96 0.32 -12.57
C LEU A 230 12.91 0.76 -11.54
N ALA A 231 12.60 -0.13 -10.61
CA ALA A 231 11.81 0.17 -9.41
C ALA A 231 12.75 0.41 -8.22
N THR A 232 12.81 1.64 -7.73
CA THR A 232 13.75 2.03 -6.65
C THR A 232 13.12 3.02 -5.68
N ASP A 233 13.57 2.98 -4.43
CA ASP A 233 13.23 3.99 -3.42
C ASP A 233 14.09 5.26 -3.53
N TYR A 234 15.11 5.26 -4.39
CA TYR A 234 15.97 6.41 -4.65
C TYR A 234 15.21 7.55 -5.35
N PRO A 235 15.44 8.82 -4.97
CA PRO A 235 14.82 9.98 -5.61
C PRO A 235 15.28 10.18 -7.07
N LEU A 236 14.44 9.77 -8.01
CA LEU A 236 14.75 9.85 -9.45
C LEU A 236 14.66 11.26 -10.04
N LYS A 237 13.89 12.18 -9.42
CA LYS A 237 13.74 13.58 -9.83
C LYS A 237 13.72 14.52 -8.62
N ASP A 238 14.43 15.64 -8.69
CA ASP A 238 14.38 16.78 -7.74
C ASP A 238 14.48 16.42 -6.24
N SER A 239 15.28 15.41 -5.89
CA SER A 239 15.40 14.89 -4.51
C SER A 239 14.08 14.37 -3.89
N LEU A 240 13.04 14.12 -4.70
CA LEU A 240 11.78 13.54 -4.24
C LEU A 240 11.96 12.06 -3.93
N ALA A 241 12.16 11.75 -2.65
CA ALA A 241 12.32 10.37 -2.19
C ALA A 241 11.12 9.53 -2.62
N GLN A 242 11.39 8.38 -3.27
CA GLN A 242 10.36 7.45 -3.76
C GLN A 242 9.85 6.52 -2.67
N SER A 243 10.43 6.61 -1.48
CA SER A 243 9.93 6.01 -0.27
C SER A 243 9.91 7.02 0.86
N PHE A 244 8.80 7.05 1.60
CA PHE A 244 8.64 7.89 2.80
C PHE A 244 9.75 7.65 3.83
N THR A 245 10.39 6.47 3.84
CA THR A 245 11.37 6.09 4.86
C THR A 245 12.81 6.47 4.51
N PHE A 246 13.10 6.84 3.24
CA PHE A 246 14.47 7.08 2.80
C PHE A 246 14.96 8.51 3.12
N HIS A 247 15.30 8.75 4.38
CA HIS A 247 15.70 10.08 4.87
C HIS A 247 17.19 10.43 4.68
N ASN A 248 18.07 9.44 4.48
CA ASN A 248 19.53 9.62 4.47
C ASN A 248 20.18 9.24 3.13
N VAL A 249 19.81 9.94 2.06
CA VAL A 249 20.39 9.72 0.73
C VAL A 249 21.81 10.27 0.66
N LYS A 250 22.81 9.37 0.66
CA LYS A 250 24.22 9.72 0.43
C LYS A 250 24.51 9.84 -1.06
N ILE A 251 24.59 11.06 -1.59
CA ILE A 251 24.83 11.33 -3.02
C ILE A 251 26.13 10.70 -3.53
N GLU A 252 27.20 10.74 -2.73
CA GLU A 252 28.51 10.14 -3.07
C GLU A 252 28.44 8.63 -3.40
N TYR A 253 27.44 7.92 -2.88
CA TYR A 253 27.29 6.47 -3.07
C TYR A 253 26.05 6.12 -3.90
N HIS A 254 24.88 6.58 -3.45
CA HIS A 254 23.62 6.28 -4.11
C HIS A 254 23.52 7.03 -5.44
N GLY A 255 23.88 8.32 -5.47
CA GLY A 255 23.92 9.11 -6.70
C GLY A 255 24.87 8.50 -7.71
N LYS A 256 26.10 8.19 -7.29
CA LYS A 256 27.09 7.51 -8.14
C LYS A 256 26.58 6.18 -8.72
N ALA A 257 25.89 5.38 -7.93
CA ALA A 257 25.27 4.13 -8.41
C ALA A 257 24.20 4.41 -9.48
N MET A 258 23.38 5.44 -9.29
CA MET A 258 22.35 5.83 -10.25
C MET A 258 22.94 6.43 -11.54
N ASP A 259 24.04 7.19 -11.43
CA ASP A 259 24.78 7.70 -12.58
C ASP A 259 25.32 6.53 -13.43
N ILE A 260 25.94 5.53 -12.79
CA ILE A 260 26.41 4.30 -13.47
C ILE A 260 25.26 3.62 -14.23
N LEU A 261 24.08 3.48 -13.62
CA LEU A 261 22.93 2.86 -14.27
C LEU A 261 22.41 3.73 -15.44
N ARG A 262 22.33 5.04 -15.26
CA ARG A 262 21.84 5.96 -16.29
C ARG A 262 22.75 5.97 -17.51
N ASP A 263 24.06 6.02 -17.28
CA ASP A 263 25.07 6.12 -18.33
C ASP A 263 25.25 4.81 -19.11
N LYS A 264 25.20 3.66 -18.42
CA LYS A 264 25.59 2.38 -19.03
C LYS A 264 24.43 1.56 -19.59
N ILE A 265 23.28 1.53 -18.93
CA ILE A 265 22.14 0.71 -19.40
C ILE A 265 21.01 1.54 -19.99
N GLY A 266 20.80 2.76 -19.49
CA GLY A 266 19.56 3.50 -19.66
C GLY A 266 18.38 2.76 -19.02
N PHE A 267 17.59 3.43 -18.19
CA PHE A 267 16.42 2.80 -17.58
C PHE A 267 15.20 3.71 -17.65
N LEU A 268 14.04 3.07 -17.70
CA LEU A 268 12.74 3.69 -17.59
C LEU A 268 12.17 3.43 -16.20
N SER A 269 11.27 4.30 -15.77
CA SER A 269 10.45 4.17 -14.57
C SER A 269 9.08 4.78 -14.85
N TRP A 270 8.17 4.76 -13.88
CA TRP A 270 6.89 5.45 -13.98
C TRP A 270 7.03 6.95 -14.31
N LEU A 271 8.17 7.59 -13.99
CA LEU A 271 8.45 9.00 -14.34
C LEU A 271 8.56 9.27 -15.85
N ASN A 272 8.80 8.25 -16.65
CA ASN A 272 8.96 8.39 -18.09
C ASN A 272 7.62 8.42 -18.85
N TYR A 273 6.49 8.38 -18.13
CA TYR A 273 5.14 8.33 -18.69
C TYR A 273 4.30 9.50 -18.14
N THR A 274 3.25 9.89 -18.88
CA THR A 274 2.33 10.96 -18.45
C THR A 274 1.73 10.62 -17.11
N LEU A 275 1.88 11.50 -16.12
CA LEU A 275 1.37 11.29 -14.77
C LEU A 275 -0.05 11.82 -14.72
N THR A 276 -1.02 10.98 -14.36
CA THR A 276 -2.42 11.36 -14.33
C THR A 276 -3.10 10.95 -13.03
N ASP A 277 -4.11 11.71 -12.64
CA ASP A 277 -5.01 11.35 -11.53
C ASP A 277 -6.00 10.25 -11.95
N GLN A 278 -6.90 9.89 -11.03
CA GLN A 278 -7.93 8.87 -11.26
C GLN A 278 -8.98 9.26 -12.33
N PHE A 279 -8.98 10.51 -12.79
CA PHE A 279 -9.87 11.04 -13.83
C PHE A 279 -9.14 11.28 -15.15
N GLY A 280 -7.84 11.00 -15.23
CA GLY A 280 -7.03 11.22 -16.41
C GLY A 280 -6.45 12.64 -16.54
N ASN A 281 -6.59 13.50 -15.53
CA ASN A 281 -5.98 14.83 -15.55
C ASN A 281 -4.50 14.74 -15.24
N GLU A 282 -3.67 15.52 -15.93
CA GLU A 282 -2.23 15.58 -15.65
C GLU A 282 -1.94 16.02 -14.21
N MET A 283 -0.96 15.38 -13.59
CA MET A 283 -0.49 15.66 -12.24
C MET A 283 0.95 16.12 -12.24
N ASP A 284 1.28 17.01 -11.30
CA ASP A 284 2.68 17.34 -11.00
C ASP A 284 3.41 16.10 -10.44
N VAL A 285 4.71 16.01 -10.75
CA VAL A 285 5.56 14.89 -10.34
C VAL A 285 5.60 14.73 -8.82
N LYS A 286 5.61 15.83 -8.06
CA LYS A 286 5.67 15.81 -6.59
C LYS A 286 4.38 15.25 -6.00
N ASP A 287 3.24 15.66 -6.53
CA ASP A 287 1.93 15.21 -6.06
C ASP A 287 1.74 13.73 -6.40
N PHE A 288 2.14 13.31 -7.60
CA PHE A 288 2.11 11.91 -7.98
C PHE A 288 3.08 11.06 -7.14
N ALA A 289 4.31 11.53 -6.89
CA ALA A 289 5.30 10.84 -6.07
C ALA A 289 4.80 10.62 -4.63
N SER A 290 4.18 11.65 -4.04
CA SER A 290 3.61 11.58 -2.69
C SER A 290 2.27 10.85 -2.61
N SER A 291 1.59 10.65 -3.74
CA SER A 291 0.32 9.92 -3.80
C SER A 291 0.44 8.46 -3.32
N GLY A 292 1.62 7.85 -3.43
CA GLY A 292 1.90 6.43 -3.18
C GLY A 292 1.48 5.46 -4.30
N ILE A 293 0.88 5.96 -5.39
CA ILE A 293 0.67 5.20 -6.63
C ILE A 293 1.98 4.65 -7.23
N PRO A 294 3.12 5.39 -7.26
CA PRO A 294 4.35 4.88 -7.85
C PRO A 294 4.77 3.49 -7.36
N GLY A 295 4.73 3.28 -6.04
CA GLY A 295 5.08 1.98 -5.45
C GLY A 295 4.12 0.87 -5.87
N ILE A 296 2.85 1.18 -6.12
CA ILE A 296 1.86 0.22 -6.63
C ILE A 296 2.12 -0.09 -8.11
N LEU A 297 2.35 0.94 -8.94
CA LEU A 297 2.70 0.78 -10.35
C LEU A 297 3.94 -0.08 -10.52
N ASP A 298 5.01 0.23 -9.81
CA ASP A 298 6.26 -0.52 -9.85
C ASP A 298 6.03 -2.01 -9.58
N LYS A 299 5.18 -2.39 -8.61
CA LYS A 299 4.87 -3.81 -8.36
C LYS A 299 4.18 -4.46 -9.54
N ILE A 300 3.16 -3.80 -10.10
CA ILE A 300 2.39 -4.35 -11.21
C ILE A 300 3.29 -4.49 -12.45
N VAL A 301 4.06 -3.45 -12.76
CA VAL A 301 5.01 -3.44 -13.90
C VAL A 301 6.08 -4.52 -13.71
N CYS A 302 6.76 -4.56 -12.57
CA CYS A 302 7.77 -5.59 -12.28
C CYS A 302 7.20 -7.01 -12.32
N SER A 303 5.95 -7.22 -11.86
CA SER A 303 5.32 -8.54 -11.89
C SER A 303 5.10 -9.08 -13.30
N ARG A 304 5.02 -8.22 -14.31
CA ARG A 304 4.77 -8.59 -15.71
C ARG A 304 5.99 -8.44 -16.63
N ALA A 305 7.15 -8.14 -16.05
CA ALA A 305 8.40 -8.10 -16.80
C ALA A 305 8.78 -9.49 -17.33
N LYS A 306 9.49 -9.53 -18.47
CA LYS A 306 9.98 -10.80 -19.00
C LYS A 306 10.97 -11.44 -18.03
N ILE A 307 11.94 -10.65 -17.59
CA ILE A 307 12.87 -10.99 -16.52
C ILE A 307 12.70 -10.02 -15.36
N PHE A 308 12.60 -10.55 -14.15
CA PHE A 308 12.58 -9.78 -12.92
C PHE A 308 13.85 -10.02 -12.09
N LEU A 309 14.55 -8.94 -11.79
CA LEU A 309 15.81 -8.91 -11.06
C LEU A 309 15.63 -8.29 -9.67
N THR A 310 16.28 -8.88 -8.67
CA THR A 310 16.28 -8.41 -7.28
C THR A 310 17.68 -8.27 -6.75
N ALA A 311 17.93 -7.28 -5.89
CA ALA A 311 19.30 -7.04 -5.42
C ALA A 311 19.83 -8.23 -4.61
N PRO A 312 21.10 -8.65 -4.82
CA PRO A 312 21.72 -9.70 -4.03
C PRO A 312 21.98 -9.23 -2.58
N PRO A 313 22.21 -10.14 -1.61
CA PRO A 313 22.34 -9.82 -0.18
C PRO A 313 23.39 -8.76 0.18
N GLU A 314 24.44 -8.55 -0.60
CA GLU A 314 25.42 -7.48 -0.37
C GLU A 314 24.93 -6.09 -0.80
N CYS A 315 23.88 -6.05 -1.63
CA CYS A 315 23.26 -4.86 -2.21
C CYS A 315 21.92 -4.50 -1.56
N ARG A 316 21.47 -5.27 -0.56
CA ARG A 316 20.26 -5.04 0.27
C ARG A 316 20.46 -5.57 1.68
N LYS A 317 19.80 -5.04 2.70
CA LYS A 317 19.96 -5.54 4.08
C LYS A 317 19.00 -6.67 4.49
N ARG A 318 17.81 -6.77 3.86
CA ARG A 318 16.77 -7.78 4.21
C ARG A 318 15.88 -8.12 3.01
N SER A 319 15.17 -9.25 3.10
CA SER A 319 14.03 -9.55 2.23
C SER A 319 12.88 -8.57 2.49
N SER A 320 12.28 -8.06 1.42
CA SER A 320 11.21 -7.05 1.49
C SER A 320 9.85 -7.68 1.24
N SER A 321 8.84 -7.29 2.03
CA SER A 321 7.44 -7.66 1.76
C SER A 321 7.00 -7.22 0.36
N TYR A 322 7.57 -6.12 -0.14
CA TYR A 322 7.39 -5.62 -1.50
C TYR A 322 7.83 -6.64 -2.56
N THR A 323 9.07 -7.13 -2.46
CA THR A 323 9.61 -8.14 -3.37
C THR A 323 8.81 -9.43 -3.28
N SER A 324 8.41 -9.84 -2.06
CA SER A 324 7.57 -11.03 -1.86
C SER A 324 6.20 -10.94 -2.54
N MET A 325 5.62 -9.74 -2.68
CA MET A 325 4.37 -9.56 -3.42
C MET A 325 4.59 -9.72 -4.92
N ILE A 326 5.67 -9.15 -5.45
CA ILE A 326 6.01 -9.29 -6.88
C ILE A 326 6.25 -10.76 -7.22
N THR A 327 7.03 -11.48 -6.41
CA THR A 327 7.29 -12.91 -6.65
C THR A 327 6.04 -13.76 -6.53
N GLY A 328 5.16 -13.46 -5.57
CA GLY A 328 3.86 -14.12 -5.42
C GLY A 328 2.95 -13.94 -6.63
N GLU A 329 2.85 -12.71 -7.15
CA GLU A 329 2.07 -12.40 -8.37
C GLU A 329 2.67 -13.12 -9.60
N ARG A 330 4.00 -13.07 -9.77
CA ARG A 330 4.69 -13.78 -10.86
C ARG A 330 4.41 -15.28 -10.85
N LEU A 331 4.49 -15.90 -9.68
CA LEU A 331 4.13 -17.30 -9.48
C LEU A 331 2.68 -17.59 -9.91
N ALA A 332 1.73 -16.72 -9.58
CA ALA A 332 0.33 -16.88 -9.97
C ALA A 332 0.15 -16.74 -11.49
N LEU A 333 0.78 -15.73 -12.11
CA LEU A 333 0.74 -15.51 -13.55
C LEU A 333 1.33 -16.69 -14.34
N MET A 334 2.48 -17.23 -13.90
CA MET A 334 3.09 -18.41 -14.53
C MET A 334 2.20 -19.65 -14.40
N LYS A 335 1.57 -19.87 -13.23
CA LYS A 335 0.62 -20.97 -13.03
C LYS A 335 -0.61 -20.85 -13.93
N ASN A 336 -1.02 -19.62 -14.25
CA ASN A 336 -2.11 -19.32 -15.16
C ASN A 336 -1.68 -19.35 -16.64
N GLY A 337 -0.45 -19.75 -16.95
CA GLY A 337 0.03 -19.98 -18.31
C GLY A 337 0.46 -18.71 -19.08
N ILE A 338 0.73 -17.60 -18.39
CA ILE A 338 1.32 -16.40 -19.01
C ILE A 338 2.76 -16.72 -19.42
N LYS A 339 3.02 -16.83 -20.73
CA LYS A 339 4.29 -17.31 -21.31
C LYS A 339 5.35 -16.22 -21.44
N GLU A 340 4.97 -14.97 -21.26
CA GLU A 340 5.84 -13.81 -21.37
C GLU A 340 6.79 -13.66 -20.17
N ILE A 341 6.58 -14.44 -19.10
CA ILE A 341 7.36 -14.42 -17.86
C ILE A 341 8.32 -15.62 -17.82
N GLU A 342 9.62 -15.35 -17.78
CA GLU A 342 10.67 -16.38 -17.86
C GLU A 342 11.21 -16.80 -16.48
N ASN A 343 11.01 -15.98 -15.44
CA ASN A 343 11.50 -16.25 -14.09
C ASN A 343 10.58 -15.70 -12.99
N ILE A 344 10.66 -16.27 -11.79
CA ILE A 344 9.98 -15.71 -10.61
C ILE A 344 10.78 -14.50 -10.11
N ASN A 345 12.07 -14.69 -9.84
CA ASN A 345 13.07 -13.64 -9.58
C ASN A 345 14.47 -14.21 -9.81
N LEU A 346 15.42 -13.34 -10.12
CA LEU A 346 16.84 -13.66 -10.25
C LEU A 346 17.64 -12.59 -9.51
N GLU A 347 18.67 -12.99 -8.79
CA GLU A 347 19.62 -12.03 -8.19
C GLU A 347 20.70 -11.68 -9.21
N TRP A 348 21.08 -10.40 -9.29
CA TRP A 348 22.02 -9.92 -10.28
C TRP A 348 23.49 -9.97 -9.84
#